data_AF-A0A8H9LUC0-F1
#
_entry.id   AF-A0A8H9LUC0-F1
#
_cell.length_a   1.000
_cell.length_b   1.000
_cell.length_c   1.000
_cell.angle_alpha   90.00
_cell.angle_beta   90.00
_cell.angle_gamma   90.00
#
_symmetry.space_group_name_H-M   'P 1'
#
loop_
_entity.id
_entity.type
_entity.pdbx_description
1 polymer ?
#
loop_
_entity_poly.entity_id
_entity_poly.type
_entity_poly.pdbx_seq_one_letter_code
_entity_poly.pdbx_strand_id
1 'polypeptide(L)'
;MDGIPPERMVTDSWPALHGRPVLRRTVAVSLVLSISVAAALVVRGVNALTVGGVGGRETDRDRAERLAGLHPSQHPGAGRYYVPVGAVYTRTSDGAPIAYLHYRLGGGKEPGLDDFLRTYDLPEPGPAAPLPPDLAAALGGDEPAQAPELPEEPAPAPSGPSGPAVSAAPGSPQASAVPLAIAAEPTPTPTPTPTPTPTEDDPDGAGGMGGAGGAGGVAADGEPEEDAPGDGAPSPSATPTRTPTPGPTPTWTPTATPSAVPTHAPTARRIYVAAIPGGLPGAADIYIRATG
;
A
#
# COMPACT_ATOMS: atom_id res chain seq x y z
N MET A 1 -5.00 51.71 -61.92
CA MET A 1 -5.89 52.27 -60.87
C MET A 1 -7.02 51.27 -60.82
N ASP A 2 -6.82 50.18 -60.09
CA ASP A 2 -7.70 49.01 -60.10
C ASP A 2 -8.08 48.71 -58.66
N GLY A 3 -9.36 48.89 -58.39
CA GLY A 3 -9.95 48.99 -57.06
C GLY A 3 -10.10 47.63 -56.38
N ILE A 4 -9.83 47.64 -55.08
CA ILE A 4 -9.98 46.55 -54.13
C ILE A 4 -11.50 46.22 -54.00
N PRO A 5 -11.92 44.93 -54.08
CA PRO A 5 -13.31 44.56 -53.91
C PRO A 5 -13.77 44.73 -52.45
N PRO A 6 -15.06 45.06 -52.21
CA PRO A 6 -15.57 45.34 -50.88
C PRO A 6 -15.62 44.10 -50.00
N GLU A 7 -15.16 44.27 -48.76
CA GLU A 7 -15.21 43.31 -47.68
C GLU A 7 -16.66 42.85 -47.44
N ARG A 8 -16.87 41.52 -47.48
CA ARG A 8 -18.13 40.92 -47.06
C ARG A 8 -18.23 41.03 -45.54
N MET A 9 -19.06 41.97 -45.06
CA MET A 9 -19.52 41.99 -43.67
C MET A 9 -20.36 40.73 -43.41
N VAL A 10 -19.73 39.70 -42.84
CA VAL A 10 -20.44 38.60 -42.19
C VAL A 10 -21.08 39.20 -40.95
N THR A 11 -22.38 39.47 -41.05
CA THR A 11 -23.18 39.87 -39.90
C THR A 11 -23.48 38.61 -39.10
N ASP A 12 -22.72 38.40 -38.03
CA ASP A 12 -23.01 37.42 -36.97
C ASP A 12 -24.32 37.79 -36.27
N SER A 13 -25.41 37.56 -36.98
CA SER A 13 -26.77 37.70 -36.50
C SER A 13 -27.11 36.42 -35.75
N TRP A 14 -26.57 36.30 -34.53
CA TRP A 14 -27.05 35.33 -33.56
C TRP A 14 -28.56 35.59 -33.36
N PRO A 15 -29.45 34.63 -33.68
CA PRO A 15 -30.87 34.81 -33.47
C PRO A 15 -31.12 35.02 -31.98
N ALA A 16 -31.61 36.20 -31.63
CA ALA A 16 -31.89 36.62 -30.25
C ALA A 16 -32.73 35.56 -29.51
N LEU A 17 -32.05 34.76 -28.68
CA LEU A 17 -32.62 33.72 -27.81
C LEU A 17 -33.54 34.29 -26.71
N HIS A 18 -33.88 35.58 -26.76
CA HIS A 18 -34.57 36.27 -25.68
C HIS A 18 -36.09 36.04 -25.60
N GLY A 19 -36.71 35.46 -26.63
CA GLY A 19 -38.18 35.34 -26.70
C GLY A 19 -38.79 33.99 -26.30
N ARG A 20 -38.00 32.95 -25.96
CA ARG A 20 -38.53 31.59 -25.76
C ARG A 20 -38.17 31.01 -24.38
N PRO A 21 -39.03 31.16 -23.36
CA PRO A 21 -38.73 30.72 -21.99
C PRO A 21 -38.52 29.20 -21.88
N VAL A 22 -39.19 28.42 -22.73
CA VAL A 22 -39.04 26.95 -22.78
C VAL A 22 -37.63 26.58 -23.23
N LEU A 23 -37.09 27.27 -24.23
CA LEU A 23 -35.76 26.99 -24.77
C LEU A 23 -34.65 27.28 -23.75
N ARG A 24 -34.79 28.37 -22.97
CA ARG A 24 -33.86 28.69 -21.87
C ARG A 24 -33.83 27.61 -20.80
N ARG A 25 -35.00 27.09 -20.42
CA ARG A 25 -35.09 26.03 -19.41
C ARG A 25 -34.44 24.73 -19.91
N THR A 26 -34.67 24.35 -21.16
CA THR A 26 -34.05 23.15 -21.75
C THR A 26 -32.54 23.29 -21.84
N VAL A 27 -32.03 24.45 -22.28
CA VAL A 27 -30.58 24.70 -22.36
C VAL A 27 -29.95 24.69 -20.96
N ALA A 28 -30.56 25.35 -19.98
CA ALA A 28 -30.04 25.35 -18.61
C ALA A 28 -30.00 23.94 -17.99
N VAL A 29 -31.06 23.15 -18.18
CA VAL A 29 -31.09 21.75 -17.70
C VAL A 29 -30.03 20.90 -18.38
N SER A 30 -29.86 21.05 -19.70
CA SER A 30 -28.82 20.34 -20.45
C SER A 30 -27.41 20.70 -19.97
N LEU A 31 -27.16 21.99 -19.70
CA LEU A 31 -25.86 22.45 -19.21
C LEU A 31 -25.55 21.88 -17.83
N VAL A 32 -26.50 21.93 -16.89
CA VAL A 32 -26.35 21.37 -15.54
C VAL A 32 -26.10 19.86 -15.60
N LEU A 33 -26.81 19.13 -16.48
CA LEU A 33 -26.58 17.71 -16.69
C LEU A 33 -25.17 17.43 -17.23
N SER A 34 -24.72 18.17 -18.24
CA SER A 34 -23.37 18.03 -18.79
C SER A 34 -22.29 18.28 -17.74
N ILE A 35 -22.42 19.36 -16.95
CA ILE A 35 -21.46 19.68 -15.89
C ILE A 35 -21.44 18.57 -14.82
N SER A 36 -22.60 18.04 -14.45
CA SER A 36 -22.71 16.97 -13.46
C SER A 36 -22.05 15.66 -13.95
N VAL A 37 -22.25 15.32 -15.22
CA VAL A 37 -21.61 14.15 -15.85
C VAL A 37 -20.10 14.34 -15.94
N ALA A 38 -19.63 15.52 -16.35
CA ALA A 38 -18.20 15.83 -16.40
C ALA A 38 -17.55 15.73 -15.01
N ALA A 39 -18.18 16.30 -13.98
CA ALA A 39 -17.70 16.19 -12.60
C ALA A 39 -17.65 14.73 -12.12
N ALA A 40 -18.69 13.93 -12.41
CA ALA A 40 -18.71 12.52 -12.07
C ALA A 40 -17.60 11.72 -12.79
N LEU A 41 -17.31 12.04 -14.05
CA LEU A 41 -16.22 11.42 -14.80
C LEU A 41 -14.85 11.85 -14.28
N VAL A 42 -14.66 13.09 -13.87
CA VAL A 42 -13.41 13.56 -13.23
C VAL A 42 -13.21 12.87 -11.89
N VAL A 43 -14.23 12.82 -11.03
CA VAL A 43 -14.14 12.09 -9.75
C VAL A 43 -13.85 10.62 -9.99
N ARG A 44 -14.53 9.98 -10.96
CA ARG A 44 -14.28 8.58 -11.32
C ARG A 44 -12.88 8.37 -11.92
N GLY A 45 -12.39 9.33 -12.72
CA GLY A 45 -11.07 9.29 -13.34
C GLY A 45 -9.95 9.46 -12.31
N VAL A 46 -10.09 10.42 -11.39
CA VAL A 46 -9.18 10.59 -10.25
C VAL A 46 -9.22 9.33 -9.39
N ASN A 47 -10.40 8.80 -9.08
CA ASN A 47 -10.52 7.57 -8.29
C ASN A 47 -9.96 6.35 -9.02
N ALA A 48 -10.06 6.28 -10.35
CA ALA A 48 -9.43 5.22 -11.15
C ALA A 48 -7.91 5.39 -11.26
N LEU A 49 -7.39 6.62 -11.23
CA LEU A 49 -5.96 6.90 -11.20
C LEU A 49 -5.36 6.65 -9.80
N THR A 50 -6.13 6.86 -8.75
CA THR A 50 -5.70 6.58 -7.37
C THR A 50 -5.95 5.13 -6.95
N VAL A 51 -6.97 4.45 -7.49
CA VAL A 51 -7.40 3.09 -7.06
C VAL A 51 -7.22 2.03 -8.16
N GLY A 52 -7.15 2.41 -9.43
CA GLY A 52 -7.36 1.52 -10.58
C GLY A 52 -6.14 1.29 -11.48
N GLY A 53 -4.97 0.98 -10.91
CA GLY A 53 -3.86 0.40 -11.66
C GLY A 53 -4.15 -1.05 -12.07
N VAL A 54 -4.99 -1.28 -13.07
CA VAL A 54 -5.41 -2.60 -13.62
C VAL A 54 -4.28 -3.25 -14.44
N GLY A 55 -3.10 -3.38 -13.83
CA GLY A 55 -1.92 -3.94 -14.47
C GLY A 55 -0.81 -4.21 -13.47
N GLY A 56 -1.05 -5.15 -12.55
CA GLY A 56 -0.01 -5.89 -11.81
C GLY A 56 1.07 -5.07 -11.10
N ARG A 57 0.87 -3.78 -10.86
CA ARG A 57 1.79 -2.96 -10.09
C ARG A 57 1.46 -3.19 -8.64
N GLU A 58 2.33 -3.93 -8.00
CA GLU A 58 2.38 -4.06 -6.56
C GLU A 58 2.20 -2.68 -5.91
N THR A 59 1.13 -2.55 -5.14
CA THR A 59 0.81 -1.32 -4.40
C THR A 59 1.75 -1.21 -3.18
N ASP A 60 1.88 0.00 -2.60
CA ASP A 60 2.61 0.15 -1.33
C ASP A 60 1.99 -0.71 -0.23
N ARG A 61 0.67 -0.88 -0.27
CA ARG A 61 -0.03 -1.81 0.59
C ARG A 61 0.42 -3.27 0.37
N ASP A 62 0.50 -3.74 -0.86
CA ASP A 62 0.95 -5.11 -1.15
C ASP A 62 2.41 -5.32 -0.68
N ARG A 63 3.27 -4.31 -0.86
CA ARG A 63 4.64 -4.32 -0.33
C ARG A 63 4.66 -4.38 1.19
N ALA A 64 3.84 -3.57 1.85
CA ALA A 64 3.72 -3.53 3.30
C ALA A 64 3.19 -4.87 3.87
N GLU A 65 2.15 -5.42 3.27
CA GLU A 65 1.60 -6.73 3.64
C GLU A 65 2.63 -7.85 3.41
N ARG A 66 3.38 -7.82 2.30
CA ARG A 66 4.45 -8.80 2.04
C ARG A 66 5.59 -8.70 3.04
N LEU A 67 6.02 -7.48 3.35
CA LEU A 67 7.05 -7.24 4.35
C LEU A 67 6.58 -7.73 5.72
N ALA A 68 5.33 -7.47 6.08
CA ALA A 68 4.75 -7.95 7.34
C ALA A 68 4.44 -9.46 7.35
N GLY A 69 4.63 -10.19 6.25
CA GLY A 69 4.30 -11.60 6.18
C GLY A 69 2.80 -11.87 6.28
N LEU A 70 1.94 -10.95 5.83
CA LEU A 70 0.47 -11.05 5.89
C LEU A 70 -0.19 -11.03 4.52
N HIS A 71 0.61 -10.95 3.46
CA HIS A 71 0.08 -10.88 2.10
C HIS A 71 -0.59 -12.22 1.74
N PRO A 72 -1.73 -12.22 1.00
CA PRO A 72 -2.44 -13.44 0.63
C PRO A 72 -1.58 -14.52 -0.03
N SER A 73 -0.58 -14.12 -0.82
CA SER A 73 0.34 -15.06 -1.47
C SER A 73 1.27 -15.82 -0.50
N GLN A 74 1.44 -15.32 0.73
CA GLN A 74 2.25 -15.96 1.78
C GLN A 74 1.40 -16.96 2.61
N HIS A 75 0.07 -16.89 2.49
CA HIS A 75 -0.88 -17.72 3.25
C HIS A 75 -1.84 -18.47 2.31
N PRO A 76 -1.32 -19.32 1.39
CA PRO A 76 -2.17 -20.03 0.45
C PRO A 76 -3.14 -20.95 1.18
N GLY A 77 -4.43 -20.82 0.89
CA GLY A 77 -5.47 -21.70 1.44
C GLY A 77 -6.13 -21.20 2.73
N ALA A 78 -5.78 -20.00 3.22
CA ALA A 78 -6.42 -19.41 4.41
C ALA A 78 -7.93 -19.12 4.24
N GLY A 79 -8.44 -19.13 3.00
CA GLY A 79 -9.88 -19.03 2.66
C GLY A 79 -10.46 -17.61 2.82
N ARG A 80 -9.88 -16.80 3.70
CA ARG A 80 -10.21 -15.40 3.93
C ARG A 80 -8.92 -14.59 4.08
N TYR A 81 -8.97 -13.31 3.72
CA TYR A 81 -7.87 -12.37 3.90
C TYR A 81 -8.42 -11.05 4.41
N TYR A 82 -7.66 -10.41 5.29
CA TYR A 82 -8.04 -9.14 5.88
C TYR A 82 -7.46 -7.98 5.07
N VAL A 83 -8.21 -6.88 5.08
CA VAL A 83 -7.88 -5.68 4.33
C VAL A 83 -7.50 -4.60 5.36
N PRO A 84 -6.24 -4.14 5.44
CA PRO A 84 -5.91 -3.02 6.31
C PRO A 84 -6.69 -1.77 5.91
N VAL A 85 -7.12 -1.02 6.93
CA VAL A 85 -7.73 0.31 6.77
C VAL A 85 -6.67 1.39 6.56
N GLY A 86 -5.45 1.17 7.03
CA GLY A 86 -4.27 2.01 6.80
C GLY A 86 -3.05 1.17 6.46
N ALA A 87 -2.28 1.58 5.45
CA ALA A 87 -1.04 0.90 5.06
C ALA A 87 -0.03 1.94 4.56
N VAL A 88 1.16 1.95 5.15
CA VAL A 88 2.27 2.81 4.77
C VAL A 88 3.50 1.95 4.56
N TYR A 89 4.10 2.07 3.36
CA TYR A 89 5.39 1.46 3.04
C TYR A 89 6.40 2.57 2.82
N THR A 90 7.50 2.53 3.57
CA THR A 90 8.57 3.51 3.50
C THR A 90 9.93 2.83 3.62
N ARG A 91 11.00 3.62 3.63
CA ARG A 91 12.36 3.16 3.88
C ARG A 91 13.03 4.01 4.95
N THR A 92 13.91 3.43 5.74
CA THR A 92 14.80 4.18 6.63
C THR A 92 15.75 5.07 5.81
N SER A 93 16.47 5.97 6.49
CA SER A 93 17.61 6.69 5.92
C SER A 93 18.64 5.75 5.28
N ASP A 94 18.79 4.55 5.85
CA ASP A 94 19.72 3.53 5.37
C ASP A 94 19.15 2.71 4.19
N GLY A 95 17.93 3.02 3.76
CA GLY A 95 17.24 2.36 2.65
C GLY A 95 16.53 1.06 3.01
N ALA A 96 16.57 0.63 4.28
CA ALA A 96 15.90 -0.58 4.75
C ALA A 96 14.37 -0.39 4.75
N PRO A 97 13.59 -1.34 4.23
CA PRO A 97 12.14 -1.19 4.13
C PRO A 97 11.47 -1.25 5.51
N ILE A 98 10.49 -0.37 5.71
CA ILE A 98 9.60 -0.37 6.87
C ILE A 98 8.15 -0.35 6.39
N ALA A 99 7.32 -1.18 7.01
CA ALA A 99 5.88 -1.23 6.80
C ALA A 99 5.13 -0.93 8.10
N TYR A 100 4.11 -0.09 7.98
CA TYR A 100 3.12 0.17 9.02
C TYR A 100 1.74 -0.24 8.49
N LEU A 101 1.03 -1.10 9.22
CA LEU A 101 -0.31 -1.55 8.86
C LEU A 101 -1.28 -1.32 10.03
N HIS A 102 -2.51 -0.93 9.70
CA HIS A 102 -3.63 -0.83 10.64
C HIS A 102 -4.81 -1.63 10.10
N TYR A 103 -5.28 -2.59 10.89
CA TYR A 103 -6.50 -3.34 10.63
C TYR A 103 -7.55 -2.99 11.68
N ARG A 104 -8.80 -2.90 11.25
CA ARG A 104 -9.94 -2.69 12.15
C ARG A 104 -10.91 -3.86 12.04
N LEU A 105 -11.14 -4.54 13.16
CA LEU A 105 -12.01 -5.70 13.27
C LEU A 105 -13.29 -5.32 14.02
N GLY A 106 -14.45 -5.59 13.40
CA GLY A 106 -15.76 -5.25 13.98
C GLY A 106 -16.21 -6.20 15.10
N GLY A 107 -15.63 -7.41 15.19
CA GLY A 107 -16.01 -8.43 16.16
C GLY A 107 -17.35 -9.12 15.84
N GLY A 108 -17.88 -9.87 16.81
CA GLY A 108 -19.13 -10.61 16.71
C GLY A 108 -18.92 -12.08 16.36
N LYS A 109 -19.81 -12.66 15.53
CA LYS A 109 -19.73 -14.09 15.17
C LYS A 109 -18.61 -14.45 14.20
N GLU A 110 -18.13 -13.47 13.43
CA GLU A 110 -16.96 -13.47 12.53
C GLU A 110 -17.17 -12.27 11.56
N PRO A 111 -16.14 -11.49 11.19
CA PRO A 111 -14.72 -11.63 11.56
C PRO A 111 -14.36 -10.93 12.89
N GLY A 112 -13.55 -11.59 13.71
CA GLY A 112 -13.02 -11.07 14.98
C GLY A 112 -11.52 -11.35 15.16
N LEU A 113 -10.96 -10.94 16.29
CA LEU A 113 -9.53 -11.10 16.60
C LEU A 113 -9.05 -12.54 16.49
N ASP A 114 -9.76 -13.51 17.07
CA ASP A 114 -9.33 -14.93 17.06
C ASP A 114 -9.22 -15.49 15.64
N ASP A 115 -10.14 -15.09 14.76
CA ASP A 115 -10.15 -15.47 13.36
C ASP A 115 -8.97 -14.84 12.60
N PHE A 116 -8.63 -13.59 12.91
CA PHE A 116 -7.47 -12.90 12.34
C PHE A 116 -6.17 -13.61 12.74
N LEU A 117 -5.98 -13.87 14.04
CA LEU A 117 -4.80 -14.54 14.55
C LEU A 117 -4.64 -15.93 13.93
N ARG A 118 -5.72 -16.71 13.87
CA ARG A 118 -5.72 -18.03 13.25
C ARG A 118 -5.44 -18.00 11.74
N THR A 119 -5.97 -17.01 11.02
CA THR A 119 -5.79 -16.88 9.56
C THR A 119 -4.32 -16.72 9.19
N TYR A 120 -3.54 -16.06 10.05
CA TYR A 120 -2.13 -15.73 9.81
C TYR A 120 -1.15 -16.50 10.72
N ASP A 121 -1.63 -17.53 11.42
CA ASP A 121 -0.87 -18.35 12.37
C ASP A 121 -0.09 -17.51 13.40
N LEU A 122 -0.77 -16.50 13.96
CA LEU A 122 -0.20 -15.57 14.93
C LEU A 122 -0.48 -16.04 16.37
N PRO A 123 0.46 -15.85 17.31
CA PRO A 123 0.25 -16.17 18.71
C PRO A 123 -0.79 -15.24 19.36
N GLU A 124 -1.28 -15.64 20.53
CA GLU A 124 -2.15 -14.78 21.33
C GLU A 124 -1.42 -13.50 21.79
N PRO A 125 -2.14 -12.37 21.92
CA PRO A 125 -1.54 -11.12 22.40
C PRO A 125 -0.99 -11.27 23.82
N GLY A 126 0.22 -10.76 24.04
CA GLY A 126 0.90 -10.76 25.33
C GLY A 126 0.53 -9.55 26.20
N PRO A 127 1.42 -9.15 27.13
CA PRO A 127 1.19 -7.98 27.98
C PRO A 127 1.18 -6.69 27.16
N ALA A 128 0.53 -5.65 27.71
CA ALA A 128 0.53 -4.33 27.11
C ALA A 128 1.94 -3.73 27.05
N ALA A 129 2.29 -3.21 25.87
CA ALA A 129 3.55 -2.53 25.60
C ALA A 129 3.28 -1.16 24.96
N PRO A 130 4.20 -0.18 25.12
CA PRO A 130 4.08 1.11 24.45
C PRO A 130 4.19 0.95 22.93
N LEU A 131 3.32 1.65 22.19
CA LEU A 131 3.41 1.70 20.74
C LEU A 131 4.65 2.49 20.31
N PRO A 132 5.38 2.04 19.27
CA PRO A 132 6.47 2.80 18.70
C PRO A 132 6.00 4.18 18.19
N PRO A 133 6.72 5.26 18.46
CA PRO A 133 6.30 6.62 18.08
C PRO A 133 6.27 6.81 16.56
N ASP A 134 7.13 6.10 15.83
CA ASP A 134 7.15 6.09 14.35
C ASP A 134 5.88 5.45 13.77
N LEU A 135 5.33 4.43 14.43
CA LEU A 135 4.06 3.81 14.04
C LEU A 135 2.88 4.76 14.20
N ALA A 136 2.77 5.45 15.34
CA ALA A 136 1.68 6.41 15.57
C ALA A 136 1.76 7.59 14.61
N ALA A 137 2.97 8.12 14.37
CA ALA A 137 3.18 9.20 13.41
C ALA A 137 2.83 8.79 11.97
N ALA A 138 3.10 7.53 11.58
CA ALA A 138 2.83 7.04 10.23
C ALA A 138 1.32 6.81 9.95
N LEU A 139 0.53 6.48 10.98
CA LEU A 139 -0.86 6.06 10.83
C LEU A 139 -1.90 7.13 11.20
N GLY A 140 -1.47 8.27 11.74
CA GLY A 140 -2.30 9.48 11.87
C GLY A 140 -2.54 9.96 13.29
N GLY A 141 -2.02 9.27 14.31
CA GLY A 141 -1.96 9.76 15.70
C GLY A 141 -3.19 9.45 16.56
N ASP A 142 -4.19 8.74 16.03
CA ASP A 142 -5.36 8.28 16.80
C ASP A 142 -5.10 6.93 17.52
N GLU A 143 -3.88 6.42 17.49
CA GLU A 143 -3.50 5.14 18.08
C GLU A 143 -3.40 5.22 19.61
N PRO A 144 -3.73 4.13 20.33
CA PRO A 144 -3.58 4.11 21.79
C PRO A 144 -2.09 4.17 22.18
N ALA A 145 -1.79 4.81 23.31
CA ALA A 145 -0.40 4.91 23.80
C ALA A 145 0.24 3.54 24.12
N GLN A 146 -0.58 2.55 24.48
CA GLN A 146 -0.15 1.18 24.81
C GLN A 146 -1.17 0.17 24.28
N ALA A 147 -0.67 -1.00 23.86
CA ALA A 147 -1.52 -2.13 23.50
C ALA A 147 -0.78 -3.46 23.73
N PRO A 148 -1.50 -4.54 24.06
CA PRO A 148 -1.00 -5.92 24.03
C PRO A 148 -0.12 -6.20 22.81
N GLU A 149 1.14 -6.55 23.04
CA GLU A 149 2.08 -6.93 21.98
C GLU A 149 2.10 -8.44 21.82
N LEU A 150 2.03 -8.93 20.59
CA LEU A 150 2.20 -10.36 20.32
C LEU A 150 3.66 -10.75 20.57
N PRO A 151 3.92 -11.87 21.26
CA PRO A 151 5.27 -12.40 21.39
C PRO A 151 5.90 -12.60 20.01
N GLU A 152 7.15 -12.19 19.85
CA GLU A 152 7.93 -12.57 18.67
C GLU A 152 8.14 -14.08 18.73
N GLU A 153 7.72 -14.79 17.68
CA GLU A 153 7.92 -16.23 17.61
C GLU A 153 9.42 -16.51 17.76
N PRO A 154 9.85 -17.42 18.67
CA PRO A 154 11.25 -17.69 18.87
C PRO A 154 11.87 -18.05 17.52
N ALA A 155 12.83 -17.23 17.06
CA ALA A 155 13.55 -17.49 15.83
C ALA A 155 13.94 -18.97 15.81
N PRO A 156 13.70 -19.72 14.72
CA PRO A 156 13.99 -21.14 14.67
C PRO A 156 15.43 -21.31 15.11
N ALA A 157 15.63 -22.00 16.24
CA ALA A 157 16.96 -22.23 16.78
C ALA A 157 17.82 -22.75 15.63
N PRO A 158 19.04 -22.20 15.42
CA PRO A 158 19.88 -22.62 14.31
C PRO A 158 19.96 -24.13 14.40
N SER A 159 19.40 -24.80 13.38
CA SER A 159 19.40 -26.25 13.31
C SER A 159 20.86 -26.64 13.23
N GLY A 160 21.46 -26.90 14.39
CA GLY A 160 22.83 -27.37 14.49
C GLY A 160 22.93 -28.58 13.56
N PRO A 161 24.02 -28.70 12.78
CA PRO A 161 24.17 -29.82 11.85
C PRO A 161 23.96 -31.11 12.64
N SER A 162 22.85 -31.80 12.37
CA SER A 162 22.60 -33.12 12.91
C SER A 162 23.67 -34.02 12.33
N GLY A 163 24.76 -34.17 13.08
CA GLY A 163 25.84 -35.09 12.75
C GLY A 163 25.25 -36.49 12.53
N PRO A 164 25.82 -37.28 11.60
CA PRO A 164 25.31 -38.61 11.33
C PRO A 164 25.31 -39.44 12.62
N ALA A 165 24.14 -39.93 13.01
CA ALA A 165 23.96 -40.84 14.11
C ALA A 165 24.71 -42.13 13.81
N VAL A 166 25.90 -42.28 14.39
CA VAL A 166 26.67 -43.52 14.34
C VAL A 166 25.96 -44.50 15.27
N SER A 167 25.21 -45.43 14.68
CA SER A 167 24.63 -46.57 15.38
C SER A 167 25.76 -47.52 15.79
N ALA A 168 26.06 -47.59 17.09
CA ALA A 168 26.99 -48.57 17.65
C ALA A 168 26.30 -49.38 18.76
N ALA A 169 26.37 -50.70 18.59
CA ALA A 169 25.83 -51.75 19.43
C ALA A 169 26.49 -51.82 20.83
N PRO A 170 25.88 -52.50 21.83
CA PRO A 170 26.33 -52.47 23.21
C PRO A 170 27.43 -53.51 23.45
N GLY A 171 28.54 -53.09 24.07
CA GLY A 171 29.63 -53.97 24.47
C GLY A 171 30.53 -53.37 25.54
N SER A 172 30.16 -53.61 26.80
CA SER A 172 30.99 -53.69 28.03
C SER A 172 31.84 -52.50 28.51
N PRO A 173 32.02 -52.35 29.84
CA PRO A 173 32.53 -51.13 30.45
C PRO A 173 34.05 -51.16 30.61
N GLN A 174 34.72 -50.06 30.25
CA GLN A 174 36.06 -49.77 30.79
C GLN A 174 36.14 -48.32 31.25
N ALA A 175 36.46 -48.20 32.53
CA ALA A 175 36.80 -46.96 33.20
C ALA A 175 38.03 -46.32 32.57
N SER A 176 37.95 -45.00 32.35
CA SER A 176 39.11 -44.12 32.43
C SER A 176 38.64 -42.68 32.57
N ALA A 177 39.41 -41.97 33.37
CA ALA A 177 39.04 -40.73 34.02
C ALA A 177 39.57 -39.49 33.26
N VAL A 178 38.93 -38.34 33.55
CA VAL A 178 39.44 -36.94 33.45
C VAL A 178 39.56 -36.34 32.02
N PRO A 179 39.43 -35.00 31.77
CA PRO A 179 39.11 -33.86 32.64
C PRO A 179 37.87 -33.03 32.27
N LEU A 180 37.49 -32.20 33.24
CA LEU A 180 36.54 -31.09 33.18
C LEU A 180 37.12 -29.94 32.30
N ALA A 181 36.53 -29.68 31.14
CA ALA A 181 36.84 -28.52 30.32
C ALA A 181 35.89 -27.37 30.69
N ILE A 182 36.39 -26.41 31.46
CA ILE A 182 35.69 -25.17 31.79
C ILE A 182 35.72 -24.31 30.53
N ALA A 183 34.59 -24.21 29.85
CA ALA A 183 34.41 -23.33 28.70
C ALA A 183 34.46 -21.87 29.19
N ALA A 184 35.46 -21.13 28.72
CA ALA A 184 35.60 -19.71 28.99
C ALA A 184 34.44 -18.95 28.34
N GLU A 185 33.72 -18.19 29.16
CA GLU A 185 32.65 -17.28 28.76
C GLU A 185 33.22 -16.17 27.86
N PRO A 186 32.63 -15.90 26.68
CA PRO A 186 33.17 -14.88 25.78
C PRO A 186 32.98 -13.49 26.37
N THR A 187 34.09 -12.75 26.53
CA THR A 187 34.10 -11.35 26.94
C THR A 187 33.24 -10.51 26.00
N PRO A 188 32.24 -9.75 26.49
CA PRO A 188 31.42 -8.90 25.64
C PRO A 188 32.27 -7.83 24.97
N THR A 189 32.11 -7.69 23.65
CA THR A 189 32.71 -6.60 22.88
C THR A 189 31.98 -5.30 23.22
N PRO A 190 32.69 -4.21 23.58
CA PRO A 190 32.04 -2.96 23.93
C PRO A 190 31.33 -2.37 22.70
N THR A 191 30.04 -2.07 22.88
CA THR A 191 29.23 -1.33 21.90
C THR A 191 29.80 0.07 21.72
N PRO A 192 30.06 0.54 20.48
CA PRO A 192 30.56 1.89 20.25
C PRO A 192 29.51 2.92 20.70
N THR A 193 29.96 3.89 21.49
CA THR A 193 29.17 5.05 21.92
C THR A 193 28.76 5.87 20.68
N PRO A 194 27.47 6.20 20.49
CA PRO A 194 27.04 7.02 19.37
C PRO A 194 27.70 8.40 19.45
N THR A 195 28.24 8.84 18.32
CA THR A 195 28.75 10.21 18.15
C THR A 195 27.54 11.15 18.05
N PRO A 196 27.47 12.24 18.83
CA PRO A 196 26.35 13.17 18.75
C PRO A 196 26.34 13.86 17.38
N THR A 197 25.19 13.82 16.71
CA THR A 197 24.93 14.60 15.50
C THR A 197 24.85 16.08 15.88
N PRO A 198 25.58 16.97 15.19
CA PRO A 198 25.46 18.41 15.44
C PRO A 198 24.03 18.87 15.11
N THR A 199 23.42 19.59 16.06
CA THR A 199 22.17 20.33 15.85
C THR A 199 22.49 21.55 14.99
N GLU A 200 21.96 21.58 13.77
CA GLU A 200 21.93 22.81 12.99
C GLU A 200 20.91 23.75 13.64
N ASP A 201 21.41 24.82 14.25
CA ASP A 201 20.64 26.01 14.60
C ASP A 201 20.12 26.63 13.29
N ASP A 202 18.82 26.49 13.04
CA ASP A 202 18.13 27.22 11.97
C ASP A 202 17.86 28.65 12.44
N PRO A 203 18.42 29.68 11.76
CA PRO A 203 18.15 31.07 12.10
C PRO A 203 16.83 31.55 11.50
N ASP A 204 15.98 32.12 12.36
CA ASP A 204 15.11 33.27 12.09
C ASP A 204 14.42 33.35 10.72
N GLY A 205 13.18 32.86 10.67
CA GLY A 205 12.24 33.08 9.56
C GLY A 205 10.96 33.78 10.00
N ALA A 206 10.99 35.10 9.98
CA ALA A 206 9.88 36.02 10.24
C ALA A 206 8.60 35.73 9.44
N GLY A 207 7.42 36.11 9.99
CA GLY A 207 6.23 36.27 9.14
C GLY A 207 4.84 36.22 9.79
N GLY A 208 4.65 36.78 10.99
CA GLY A 208 3.31 36.98 11.53
C GLY A 208 2.61 38.21 10.94
N MET A 209 1.73 38.00 9.96
CA MET A 209 0.60 38.87 9.62
C MET A 209 -0.61 37.95 9.40
N GLY A 210 -1.75 38.05 10.07
CA GLY A 210 -2.51 39.26 10.38
C GLY A 210 -3.53 39.48 9.26
N GLY A 211 -4.82 39.35 9.56
CA GLY A 211 -5.86 40.07 8.82
C GLY A 211 -6.95 39.26 8.11
N ALA A 212 -8.11 39.28 8.76
CA ALA A 212 -9.47 39.23 8.26
C ALA A 212 -9.77 39.55 6.77
N GLY A 213 -10.82 38.88 6.27
CA GLY A 213 -11.90 39.54 5.53
C GLY A 213 -11.73 39.70 4.02
N GLY A 214 -12.70 39.19 3.25
CA GLY A 214 -12.77 39.48 1.82
C GLY A 214 -13.88 38.72 1.10
N ALA A 215 -15.07 39.30 1.06
CA ALA A 215 -16.08 39.02 0.05
C ALA A 215 -15.71 39.74 -1.26
N GLY A 216 -16.03 39.12 -2.40
CA GLY A 216 -15.86 39.66 -3.77
C GLY A 216 -15.19 38.61 -4.66
N GLY A 217 -15.73 38.14 -5.79
CA GLY A 217 -16.59 38.82 -6.75
C GLY A 217 -15.74 39.37 -7.90
N VAL A 218 -15.37 38.53 -8.87
CA VAL A 218 -14.96 38.85 -10.26
C VAL A 218 -14.89 37.50 -11.00
N ALA A 219 -15.70 37.20 -12.02
CA ALA A 219 -15.66 37.74 -13.38
C ALA A 219 -14.29 37.55 -14.04
N ALA A 220 -14.09 36.40 -14.69
CA ALA A 220 -13.10 36.22 -15.74
C ALA A 220 -13.73 35.31 -16.82
N ASP A 221 -14.35 35.98 -17.79
CA ASP A 221 -14.53 35.47 -19.14
C ASP A 221 -13.14 35.12 -19.71
N GLY A 222 -12.98 33.86 -20.08
CA GLY A 222 -11.86 33.36 -20.87
C GLY A 222 -12.42 32.36 -21.85
N GLU A 223 -12.80 32.83 -23.03
CA GLU A 223 -13.15 32.00 -24.18
C GLU A 223 -11.86 31.33 -24.69
N PRO A 224 -11.80 29.99 -24.78
CA PRO A 224 -10.88 29.34 -25.69
C PRO A 224 -11.53 29.21 -27.07
N GLU A 225 -10.85 29.77 -28.07
CA GLU A 225 -11.14 29.63 -29.50
C GLU A 225 -11.36 28.15 -29.88
N GLU A 226 -12.52 27.86 -30.46
CA GLU A 226 -12.82 26.60 -31.11
C GLU A 226 -12.18 26.58 -32.51
N ASP A 227 -11.06 25.88 -32.65
CA ASP A 227 -10.50 25.54 -33.96
C ASP A 227 -11.26 24.34 -34.55
N ALA A 228 -11.65 24.50 -35.81
CA ALA A 228 -12.65 23.72 -36.54
C ALA A 228 -12.06 22.42 -37.16
N PRO A 229 -12.86 21.61 -37.88
CA PRO A 229 -12.72 20.15 -37.93
C PRO A 229 -11.75 19.64 -39.00
N GLY A 230 -10.93 18.66 -38.62
CA GLY A 230 -10.22 17.79 -39.54
C GLY A 230 -11.02 16.53 -39.84
N ASP A 231 -11.89 16.58 -40.85
CA ASP A 231 -12.46 15.40 -41.51
C ASP A 231 -11.34 14.58 -42.16
N GLY A 232 -11.09 13.39 -41.63
CA GLY A 232 -10.07 12.50 -42.15
C GLY A 232 -10.21 11.11 -41.54
N ALA A 233 -11.30 10.42 -41.85
CA ALA A 233 -11.44 9.00 -41.53
C ALA A 233 -10.53 8.16 -42.43
N PRO A 234 -9.48 7.48 -41.93
CA PRO A 234 -8.77 6.49 -42.72
C PRO A 234 -9.62 5.23 -42.84
N SER A 235 -9.84 4.83 -44.09
CA SER A 235 -10.42 3.54 -44.49
C SER A 235 -9.67 2.38 -43.80
N PRO A 236 -10.37 1.43 -43.14
CA PRO A 236 -9.72 0.27 -42.54
C PRO A 236 -9.20 -0.66 -43.64
N SER A 237 -7.88 -0.66 -43.83
CA SER A 237 -7.17 -1.64 -44.65
C SER A 237 -7.37 -3.04 -44.07
N ALA A 238 -7.90 -3.95 -44.87
CA ALA A 238 -8.13 -5.33 -44.49
C ALA A 238 -6.81 -6.00 -44.09
N THR A 239 -6.71 -6.37 -42.81
CA THR A 239 -5.56 -7.11 -42.28
C THR A 239 -5.56 -8.52 -42.88
N PRO A 240 -4.47 -8.98 -43.51
CA PRO A 240 -4.39 -10.32 -44.06
C PRO A 240 -4.41 -11.35 -42.92
N THR A 241 -5.41 -12.24 -42.95
CA THR A 241 -5.49 -13.42 -42.10
C THR A 241 -4.24 -14.28 -42.29
N ARG A 242 -3.36 -14.31 -41.29
CA ARG A 242 -2.23 -15.24 -41.27
C ARG A 242 -2.77 -16.64 -40.97
N THR A 243 -2.56 -17.55 -41.90
CA THR A 243 -2.73 -18.99 -41.71
C THR A 243 -1.89 -19.43 -40.50
N PRO A 244 -2.48 -20.10 -39.49
CA PRO A 244 -1.71 -20.59 -38.36
C PRO A 244 -0.76 -21.69 -38.83
N THR A 245 0.55 -21.41 -38.76
CA THR A 245 1.58 -22.44 -38.84
C THR A 245 1.37 -23.42 -37.69
N PRO A 246 1.32 -24.74 -37.92
CA PRO A 246 1.24 -25.72 -36.83
C PRO A 246 2.46 -25.53 -35.91
N GLY A 247 2.19 -25.09 -34.68
CA GLY A 247 3.20 -24.90 -33.66
C GLY A 247 3.79 -26.25 -33.23
N PRO A 248 5.08 -26.28 -32.86
CA PRO A 248 5.74 -27.51 -32.43
C PRO A 248 4.97 -28.13 -31.26
N THR A 249 4.77 -29.45 -31.35
CA THR A 249 4.20 -30.28 -30.29
C THR A 249 4.86 -29.93 -28.95
N PRO A 250 4.10 -29.61 -27.89
CA PRO A 250 4.69 -29.29 -26.60
C PRO A 250 5.40 -30.54 -26.07
N THR A 251 6.73 -30.49 -26.04
CA THR A 251 7.53 -31.41 -25.26
C THR A 251 7.22 -31.12 -23.79
N TRP A 252 6.53 -32.05 -23.13
CA TRP A 252 6.27 -31.97 -21.70
C TRP A 252 7.59 -32.09 -20.94
N THR A 253 8.15 -30.94 -20.56
CA THR A 253 9.27 -30.88 -19.62
C THR A 253 8.75 -31.37 -18.26
N PRO A 254 9.40 -32.35 -17.62
CA PRO A 254 8.95 -32.87 -16.33
C PRO A 254 8.85 -31.73 -15.31
N THR A 255 7.74 -31.74 -14.56
CA THR A 255 7.43 -30.83 -13.46
C THR A 255 8.64 -30.66 -12.56
N ALA A 256 9.15 -29.42 -12.49
CA ALA A 256 10.22 -29.08 -11.57
C ALA A 256 9.77 -29.42 -10.13
N THR A 257 10.59 -30.23 -9.46
CA THR A 257 10.56 -30.45 -8.01
C THR A 257 10.30 -29.11 -7.30
N PRO A 258 9.38 -29.04 -6.31
CA PRO A 258 9.05 -27.78 -5.64
C PRO A 258 10.34 -27.09 -5.21
N SER A 259 10.57 -25.92 -5.80
CA SER A 259 11.68 -25.04 -5.48
C SER A 259 11.62 -24.78 -3.98
N ALA A 260 12.77 -24.93 -3.31
CA ALA A 260 12.91 -24.74 -1.87
C ALA A 260 12.12 -23.51 -1.43
N VAL A 261 11.32 -23.68 -0.36
CA VAL A 261 10.59 -22.60 0.29
C VAL A 261 11.56 -21.42 0.42
N PRO A 262 11.24 -20.23 -0.11
CA PRO A 262 12.13 -19.10 -0.03
C PRO A 262 12.44 -18.86 1.45
N THR A 263 13.72 -19.02 1.80
CA THR A 263 14.24 -18.61 3.10
C THR A 263 14.15 -17.10 3.15
N HIS A 264 12.98 -16.59 3.52
CA HIS A 264 12.79 -15.17 3.79
C HIS A 264 13.75 -14.78 4.90
N ALA A 265 14.56 -13.74 4.65
CA ALA A 265 15.34 -13.12 5.71
C ALA A 265 14.40 -12.81 6.90
N PRO A 266 14.82 -13.04 8.15
CA PRO A 266 13.97 -12.83 9.30
C PRO A 266 13.53 -11.37 9.33
N THR A 267 12.27 -11.13 8.97
CA THR A 267 11.64 -9.82 9.12
C THR A 267 11.33 -9.65 10.60
N ALA A 268 11.94 -8.65 11.23
CA ALA A 268 11.55 -8.26 12.57
C ALA A 268 10.17 -7.61 12.49
N ARG A 269 9.18 -8.24 13.13
CA ARG A 269 7.76 -7.85 13.08
C ARG A 269 7.20 -7.73 14.49
N ARG A 270 6.64 -6.57 14.80
CA ARG A 270 5.95 -6.28 16.07
C ARG A 270 4.47 -6.01 15.79
N ILE A 271 3.59 -6.69 16.50
CA ILE A 271 2.13 -6.62 16.32
C ILE A 271 1.51 -6.18 17.65
N TYR A 272 0.67 -5.17 17.59
CA TYR A 272 -0.02 -4.57 18.74
C TYR A 272 -1.52 -4.69 18.54
N VAL A 273 -2.25 -5.12 19.57
CA VAL A 273 -3.70 -5.37 19.50
C VAL A 273 -4.41 -4.54 20.56
N ALA A 274 -5.24 -3.60 20.12
CA ALA A 274 -6.05 -2.75 20.99
C ALA A 274 -7.52 -3.16 20.90
N ALA A 275 -8.09 -3.64 22.00
CA ALA A 275 -9.52 -3.94 22.06
C ALA A 275 -10.34 -2.64 21.96
N ILE A 276 -11.42 -2.64 21.17
CA ILE A 276 -12.28 -1.46 21.00
C ILE A 276 -13.22 -1.36 22.21
N PRO A 277 -13.13 -0.30 23.05
CA PRO A 277 -14.01 -0.14 24.20
C PRO A 277 -15.48 -0.04 23.76
N GLY A 278 -16.34 -0.89 24.32
CA GLY A 278 -17.75 -0.97 23.94
C GLY A 278 -18.02 -1.64 22.59
N GLY A 279 -17.00 -2.20 21.93
CA GLY A 279 -17.14 -3.02 20.74
C GLY A 279 -17.77 -4.39 21.03
N LEU A 280 -18.16 -5.10 19.97
CA LEU A 280 -18.58 -6.49 20.08
C LEU A 280 -17.40 -7.39 20.53
N PRO A 281 -17.67 -8.57 21.12
CA PRO A 281 -16.61 -9.53 21.42
C PRO A 281 -15.72 -9.80 20.20
N GLY A 282 -14.41 -9.69 20.37
CA GLY A 282 -13.43 -9.83 19.28
C GLY A 282 -13.23 -8.59 18.40
N ALA A 283 -13.87 -7.45 18.73
CA ALA A 283 -13.59 -6.18 18.06
C ALA A 283 -12.26 -5.59 18.54
N ALA A 284 -11.37 -5.29 17.59
CA ALA A 284 -10.03 -4.82 17.89
C ALA A 284 -9.45 -3.98 16.74
N ASP A 285 -8.58 -3.04 17.09
CA ASP A 285 -7.64 -2.41 16.18
C ASP A 285 -6.29 -3.14 16.29
N ILE A 286 -5.70 -3.52 15.15
CA ILE A 286 -4.42 -4.22 15.09
C ILE A 286 -3.43 -3.35 14.35
N TYR A 287 -2.32 -3.03 15.00
CA TYR A 287 -1.25 -2.21 14.48
C TYR A 287 0.00 -3.05 14.29
N ILE A 288 0.67 -2.91 13.16
CA ILE A 288 1.80 -3.76 12.81
C ILE A 288 2.94 -2.90 12.31
N ARG A 289 4.13 -3.14 12.85
CA ARG A 289 5.39 -2.60 12.38
C ARG A 289 6.26 -3.75 11.90
N ALA A 290 6.66 -3.74 10.63
CA ALA A 290 7.57 -4.73 10.06
C ALA A 290 8.78 -4.06 9.43
N THR A 291 9.96 -4.63 9.64
CA THR A 291 11.24 -4.17 9.08
C THR A 291 11.98 -5.34 8.46
N GLY A 292 12.56 -5.15 7.28
CA GLY A 292 13.32 -6.20 6.57
C GLY A 292 14.64 -5.73 6.02
#